data_AF-A0A977L7C7-F1
#
_entry.id   AF-A0A977L7C7-F1
#
_cell.length_a   1.000
_cell.length_b   1.000
_cell.length_c   1.000
_cell.angle_alpha   90.00
_cell.angle_beta   90.00
_cell.angle_gamma   90.00
#
_symmetry.space_group_name_H-M   'P 1'
#
loop_
_entity.id
_entity.type
_entity.pdbx_description
1 polymer ?
#
loop_
_entity_poly.entity_id
_entity_poly.type
_entity_poly.pdbx_seq_one_letter_code
_entity_poly.pdbx_strand_id
1 'polypeptide(L)'
;MRISTNAFGSSCIVTGVSIENVLEATHIKPVEYRGDDTHHNGLCLRSDIHQLFDSNSLRILPSGELILSEAASAKNNYAKLSKQIEIPTFVNRDF
;
A
#
# COMPACT_ATOMS: atom_id res chain seq x y z
N MET A 1 2.04 -4.15 -16.23
CA MET A 1 2.73 -5.35 -15.72
C MET A 1 2.34 -5.45 -14.25
N ARG A 2 1.69 -6.54 -13.81
CA ARG A 2 1.27 -6.73 -12.41
C ARG A 2 2.44 -7.36 -11.66
N ILE A 3 2.98 -6.69 -10.64
CA ILE A 3 4.03 -7.27 -9.79
C ILE A 3 3.42 -8.49 -9.04
N SER A 4 4.19 -9.57 -8.89
CA SER A 4 3.75 -10.78 -8.20
C SER A 4 3.59 -10.52 -6.69
N THR A 5 2.43 -10.87 -6.13
CA THR A 5 2.11 -10.76 -4.69
C THR A 5 2.97 -11.67 -3.81
N ASN A 6 3.60 -12.71 -4.39
CA ASN A 6 4.44 -13.67 -3.67
C ASN A 6 5.69 -13.04 -3.04
N ALA A 7 6.20 -11.92 -3.57
CA ALA A 7 7.36 -11.24 -3.01
C ALA A 7 7.04 -10.43 -1.73
N PHE A 8 5.76 -10.16 -1.45
CA PHE A 8 5.34 -9.20 -0.43
C PHE A 8 4.65 -9.82 0.80
N GLY A 9 4.78 -11.13 1.01
CA GLY A 9 4.24 -11.81 2.20
C GLY A 9 2.76 -12.15 2.12
N SER A 10 2.19 -12.27 0.90
CA SER A 10 0.84 -12.80 0.62
C SER A 10 -0.29 -12.18 1.44
N SER A 11 -0.12 -10.95 1.93
CA SER A 11 -1.12 -10.22 2.69
C SER A 11 -1.00 -8.73 2.48
N CYS A 12 -2.11 -8.02 2.63
CA CYS A 12 -2.15 -6.57 2.57
C CYS A 12 -1.42 -5.99 3.79
N ILE A 13 -0.38 -5.19 3.56
CA ILE A 13 0.45 -4.60 4.63
C ILE A 13 -0.36 -3.70 5.60
N VAL A 14 -1.48 -3.15 5.14
CA VAL A 14 -2.34 -2.24 5.93
C VAL A 14 -3.39 -2.99 6.75
N THR A 15 -3.89 -4.11 6.25
CA THR A 15 -5.06 -4.80 6.84
C THR A 15 -4.78 -6.22 7.33
N GLY A 16 -3.64 -6.80 6.95
CA GLY A 16 -3.30 -8.20 7.20
C GLY A 16 -4.13 -9.21 6.39
N VAL A 17 -5.08 -8.77 5.57
CA VAL A 17 -5.92 -9.66 4.74
C VAL A 17 -5.04 -10.43 3.75
N SER A 18 -5.16 -11.75 3.73
CA SER A 18 -4.39 -12.66 2.87
C SER A 18 -5.22 -13.36 1.79
N ILE A 19 -6.34 -12.75 1.41
CA ILE A 19 -7.22 -13.27 0.35
C ILE A 19 -6.63 -12.86 -1.01
N GLU A 20 -6.00 -13.79 -1.73
CA GLU A 20 -5.28 -13.50 -2.98
C GLU A 20 -6.07 -12.68 -4.00
N ASN A 21 -7.36 -13.00 -4.18
CA ASN A 21 -8.23 -12.34 -5.17
C ASN A 21 -8.52 -10.86 -4.91
N VAL A 22 -8.22 -10.35 -3.70
CA VAL A 22 -8.38 -8.93 -3.36
C VAL A 22 -7.05 -8.22 -3.19
N LEU A 23 -5.93 -8.92 -3.35
CA LEU A 23 -4.60 -8.38 -3.22
C LEU A 23 -4.07 -7.88 -4.55
N GLU A 24 -3.44 -6.71 -4.50
CA GLU A 24 -2.78 -6.07 -5.63
C GLU A 24 -1.40 -5.60 -5.19
N ALA A 25 -0.41 -5.82 -6.05
CA ALA A 25 0.89 -5.20 -5.88
C ALA A 25 0.84 -3.81 -6.51
N THR A 26 1.03 -2.78 -5.69
CA THR A 26 1.08 -1.37 -6.10
C THR A 26 2.52 -0.92 -6.20
N HIS A 27 2.84 -0.03 -7.14
CA HIS A 27 4.09 0.70 -7.12
C HIS A 27 4.02 1.86 -6.09
N ILE A 28 5.11 2.12 -5.39
CA ILE A 28 5.23 3.30 -4.49
C ILE A 28 5.45 4.55 -5.35
N LYS A 29 6.45 4.49 -6.24
CA LYS A 29 6.68 5.48 -7.27
C LYS A 29 6.01 5.04 -8.58
N PRO A 30 5.04 5.80 -9.11
CA PRO A 30 4.35 5.43 -10.35
C PRO A 30 5.31 5.26 -11.53
N VAL A 31 4.96 4.35 -12.44
CA VAL A 31 5.71 4.09 -13.68
C VAL A 31 5.87 5.38 -14.51
N GLU A 32 4.87 6.27 -14.48
CA GLU A 32 4.89 7.57 -15.17
C GLU A 32 6.08 8.46 -14.74
N TYR A 33 6.59 8.27 -13.52
CA TYR A 33 7.75 8.99 -12.98
C TYR A 33 9.06 8.20 -13.07
N ARG A 34 9.13 7.19 -13.96
CA ARG A 34 10.23 6.22 -14.04
C ARG A 34 10.44 5.50 -12.70
N GLY A 35 9.35 5.09 -12.06
CA GLY A 35 9.40 4.12 -10.96
C GLY A 35 10.00 2.82 -11.47
N ASP A 36 10.92 2.25 -10.70
CA ASP A 36 11.54 0.97 -11.02
C ASP A 36 10.50 -0.16 -10.87
N ASP A 37 10.51 -1.17 -11.74
CA ASP A 37 9.57 -2.31 -11.66
C ASP A 37 10.15 -3.42 -10.78
N THR A 38 10.79 -3.03 -9.67
CA THR A 38 11.40 -3.92 -8.70
C THR A 38 10.51 -4.06 -7.47
N HIS A 39 10.64 -5.20 -6.78
CA HIS A 39 9.97 -5.45 -5.51
C HIS A 39 10.34 -4.41 -4.42
N HIS A 40 11.44 -3.69 -4.59
CA HIS A 40 11.83 -2.57 -3.74
C HIS A 40 10.92 -1.34 -3.88
N ASN A 41 10.25 -1.18 -5.03
CA ASN A 41 9.32 -0.09 -5.33
C ASN A 41 7.85 -0.53 -5.22
N GLY A 42 7.56 -1.58 -4.45
CA GLY A 42 6.20 -2.12 -4.39
C GLY A 42 5.69 -2.38 -2.97
N LEU A 43 4.37 -2.34 -2.82
CA LEU A 43 3.65 -2.78 -1.62
C LEU A 43 2.50 -3.71 -2.03
N CYS A 44 2.18 -4.70 -1.20
CA CYS A 44 0.96 -5.48 -1.36
C CYS A 44 -0.18 -4.82 -0.60
N LEU A 45 -1.20 -4.39 -1.33
CA LEU A 45 -2.38 -3.71 -0.79
C LEU A 45 -3.64 -4.48 -1.17
N ARG A 46 -4.67 -4.32 -0.35
CA ARG A 46 -6.03 -4.71 -0.72
C ARG A 46 -6.54 -3.72 -1.78
N SER A 47 -7.32 -4.16 -2.76
CA SER A 47 -7.70 -3.35 -3.93
C SER A 47 -8.35 -2.00 -3.57
N ASP A 48 -9.17 -1.93 -2.53
CA ASP A 48 -9.75 -0.68 -2.02
C ASP A 48 -8.70 0.26 -1.40
N ILE A 49 -7.73 -0.28 -0.67
CA ILE A 49 -6.62 0.48 -0.08
C ILE A 49 -5.69 1.00 -1.18
N HIS A 50 -5.43 0.20 -2.21
CA HIS A 50 -4.68 0.62 -3.39
C HIS A 50 -5.37 1.81 -4.08
N GLN A 51 -6.69 1.75 -4.30
CA GLN A 51 -7.46 2.87 -4.84
C GLN A 51 -7.41 4.13 -3.95
N LEU A 52 -7.44 3.96 -2.62
CA LEU A 52 -7.26 5.09 -1.70
C LEU A 52 -5.84 5.69 -1.80
N PHE A 53 -4.83 4.85 -1.99
CA PHE A 53 -3.45 5.29 -2.17
C PHE A 53 -3.28 6.09 -3.46
N ASP A 54 -3.72 5.54 -4.60
CA ASP A 54 -3.64 6.20 -5.91
C ASP A 54 -4.42 7.52 -5.97
N SER A 55 -5.57 7.57 -5.30
CA SER A 55 -6.40 8.78 -5.23
C SER A 55 -5.91 9.82 -4.22
N ASN A 56 -4.76 9.60 -3.56
CA ASN A 56 -4.24 10.42 -2.47
C ASN A 56 -5.16 10.53 -1.25
N SER A 57 -6.15 9.64 -1.12
CA SER A 57 -7.03 9.56 0.05
C SER A 57 -6.39 8.81 1.22
N LEU A 58 -5.36 8.02 0.96
CA LEU A 58 -4.48 7.38 1.93
C LEU A 58 -3.02 7.64 1.53
N ARG A 59 -2.18 8.03 2.49
CA ARG A 59 -0.73 8.21 2.31
C ARG A 59 0.00 7.34 3.31
N ILE A 60 1.05 6.68 2.86
CA ILE A 60 1.95 5.88 3.69
C ILE A 60 3.27 6.65 3.74
N LEU A 61 3.67 7.09 4.94
CA LEU A 61 4.95 7.75 5.13
C LEU A 61 6.10 6.74 5.20
N PRO A 62 7.35 7.15 4.91
CA PRO A 62 8.54 6.31 5.08
C PRO A 62 8.72 5.73 6.50
N SER A 63 8.14 6.40 7.51
CA SER A 63 8.08 5.93 8.90
C SER A 63 7.11 4.75 9.12
N GLY A 64 6.27 4.43 8.13
CA GLY A 64 5.16 3.49 8.26
C GLY A 64 3.89 4.10 8.83
N GLU A 65 3.84 5.42 9.02
CA GLU A 65 2.62 6.11 9.45
C GLU A 65 1.59 6.19 8.30
N LEU A 66 0.33 5.93 8.60
CA LEU A 66 -0.78 6.07 7.66
C LEU A 66 -1.57 7.35 7.92
N ILE A 67 -1.66 8.18 6.89
CA ILE A 67 -2.45 9.40 6.89
C ILE A 67 -3.64 9.22 5.96
N LEU A 68 -4.85 9.34 6.51
CA LEU A 68 -6.10 9.31 5.75
C LEU A 68 -6.62 10.72 5.52
N SER A 69 -7.29 10.94 4.39
CA SER A 69 -8.08 12.16 4.16
C SER A 69 -9.27 12.23 5.12
N GLU A 70 -9.82 13.42 5.31
CA GLU A 70 -11.02 13.63 6.14
C GLU A 70 -12.19 12.77 5.64
N ALA A 71 -12.40 12.73 4.31
CA ALA A 71 -13.45 11.93 3.71
C ALA A 71 -13.27 10.42 3.94
N ALA A 72 -12.03 9.91 3.89
CA ALA A 72 -11.74 8.49 4.11
C ALA A 72 -11.85 8.13 5.61
N SER A 73 -11.27 8.95 6.49
CA SER A 73 -11.30 8.75 7.94
C SER A 73 -12.70 8.86 8.55
N ALA A 74 -13.63 9.59 7.91
CA ALA A 74 -15.02 9.65 8.32
C ALA A 74 -15.81 8.34 8.06
N LYS A 75 -15.26 7.37 7.30
CA LYS A 75 -15.94 6.11 6.99
C LYS A 75 -15.48 5.00 7.93
N ASN A 76 -16.43 4.33 8.58
CA ASN A 76 -16.18 3.31 9.61
C ASN A 76 -15.28 2.13 9.15
N ASN A 77 -15.25 1.83 7.86
CA ASN A 77 -14.43 0.77 7.27
C ASN A 77 -12.95 1.16 7.13
N TYR A 78 -12.63 2.45 7.06
CA TYR A 78 -11.25 2.95 6.97
C TYR A 78 -10.77 3.61 8.28
N ALA A 79 -11.69 4.16 9.07
CA ALA A 79 -11.40 4.75 10.38
C ALA A 79 -10.75 3.76 11.37
N LYS A 80 -10.99 2.46 11.19
CA LYS A 80 -10.47 1.37 12.03
C LYS A 80 -9.14 0.79 11.54
N LEU A 81 -8.61 1.29 10.42
CA LEU A 81 -7.32 0.84 9.93
C LEU A 81 -6.22 1.17 10.94
N SER A 82 -5.16 0.36 10.92
CA SER A 82 -3.98 0.70 11.70
C SER A 82 -3.43 2.06 11.24
N LYS A 83 -3.02 2.89 12.20
CA LYS A 83 -2.33 4.16 11.92
C LYS A 83 -0.83 3.95 11.65
N GLN A 84 -0.34 2.75 11.90
CA GLN A 84 1.07 2.40 11.79
C GLN A 84 1.23 1.01 11.18
N ILE A 85 2.09 0.88 10.20
CA ILE A 85 2.49 -0.40 9.61
C ILE A 85 3.99 -0.60 9.71
N GLU A 86 4.40 -1.85 9.60
CA GLU A 86 5.80 -2.21 9.46
C GLU A 86 6.12 -2.35 7.97
N ILE A 87 6.90 -1.39 7.44
CA ILE A 87 7.37 -1.43 6.06
C ILE A 87 8.52 -2.43 5.96
N PRO A 88 8.41 -3.47 5.11
CA PRO A 88 9.46 -4.47 4.95
C PRO A 88 10.81 -3.83 4.62
N THR A 89 11.88 -4.40 5.15
CA THR A 89 13.25 -3.85 5.01
C THR A 89 13.75 -3.83 3.56
N PHE A 90 13.18 -4.66 2.69
CA PHE A 90 13.50 -4.65 1.27
C PHE A 90 12.79 -3.52 0.51
N VAL A 91 11.77 -2.87 1.06
CA VAL A 91 11.11 -1.75 0.40
C VAL A 91 11.99 -0.51 0.53
N ASN A 92 12.31 0.13 -0.59
CA ASN A 92 13.07 1.38 -0.57
C ASN A 92 12.15 2.52 -0.12
N ARG A 93 12.57 3.21 0.93
CA ARG A 93 11.82 4.27 1.62
C ARG A 93 12.12 5.67 1.09
N ASP A 94 13.08 5.80 0.18
CA ASP A 94 13.52 7.06 -0.42
C ASP A 94 12.73 7.42 -1.70
N PHE A 95 11.67 6.66 -2.02
CA PHE A 95 10.80 6.88 -3.17
C PHE A 95 9.74 7.96 -2.95
#